data_AF-A0A543E216-F1
#
_entry.id   AF-A0A543E216-F1
#
_cell.length_a   1.000
_cell.length_b   1.000
_cell.length_c   1.000
_cell.angle_alpha   90.00
_cell.angle_beta   90.00
_cell.angle_gamma   90.00
#
_symmetry.space_group_name_H-M   'P 1'
#
loop_
_entity.id
_entity.type
_entity.pdbx_description
1 polymer ?
#
loop_
_entity_poly.entity_id
_entity_poly.type
_entity_poly.pdbx_seq_one_letter_code
_entity_poly.pdbx_strand_id
1 'polypeptide(L)'
;MPRRLLALPVAALVLAGCAGQDAPPPAPQGAPPQVTFTADAATAVARPAQYCDLQLTDCTGDPAAPVTLPVPPGTPLVVTVPPEIAQTPWQVVFSYRDAAGARIDQRSPVFPPNAPGLEVAPDEVSRSWALTLPAPEDQLVTAEVQQYGPPPQANPETGEIDFPIRASWVLTTAS
;
A
#
# COMPACT_ATOMS: atom_id res chain seq x y z
N MET A 1 -74.21 3.93 19.37
CA MET A 1 -73.31 3.20 18.46
C MET A 1 -71.86 3.56 18.80
N PRO A 2 -71.12 2.77 19.60
CA PRO A 2 -69.70 3.00 19.83
C PRO A 2 -68.85 2.23 18.80
N ARG A 3 -67.94 2.97 18.17
CA ARG A 3 -67.05 2.53 17.08
C ARG A 3 -65.91 1.69 17.66
N ARG A 4 -65.89 0.38 17.38
CA ARG A 4 -64.79 -0.53 17.74
C ARG A 4 -63.59 -0.26 16.83
N LEU A 5 -62.50 0.26 17.40
CA LEU A 5 -61.21 0.36 16.73
C LEU A 5 -60.42 -0.93 17.00
N LEU A 6 -60.16 -1.69 15.95
CA LEU A 6 -59.31 -2.88 15.94
C LEU A 6 -57.84 -2.45 15.97
N ALA A 7 -57.10 -2.88 16.99
CA ALA A 7 -55.65 -2.70 17.07
C ALA A 7 -54.95 -3.84 16.29
N LEU A 8 -54.18 -3.47 15.26
CA LEU A 8 -53.25 -4.36 14.54
C LEU A 8 -51.85 -4.24 15.18
N PRO A 9 -51.22 -5.33 15.64
CA PRO A 9 -49.82 -5.29 16.06
C PRO A 9 -48.93 -5.38 14.82
N VAL A 10 -48.19 -4.31 14.53
CA VAL A 10 -47.11 -4.31 13.53
C VAL A 10 -45.88 -4.93 14.21
N ALA A 11 -45.52 -6.14 13.80
CA ALA A 11 -44.27 -6.78 14.22
C ALA A 11 -43.10 -6.13 13.48
N ALA A 12 -42.22 -5.45 14.21
CA ALA A 12 -40.98 -4.90 13.69
C ALA A 12 -39.93 -6.03 13.57
N LEU A 13 -39.60 -6.44 12.34
CA LEU A 13 -38.38 -7.20 12.08
C LEU A 13 -37.18 -6.25 12.20
N VAL A 14 -36.38 -6.44 13.25
CA VAL A 14 -35.08 -5.79 13.40
C VAL A 14 -34.07 -6.64 12.63
N LEU A 15 -33.74 -6.24 11.41
CA LEU A 15 -32.60 -6.77 10.66
C LEU A 15 -31.33 -6.21 11.31
N ALA A 16 -30.64 -7.04 12.09
CA ALA A 16 -29.27 -6.78 12.52
C ALA A 16 -28.37 -6.90 11.29
N GLY A 17 -28.07 -5.77 10.65
CA GLY A 17 -27.02 -5.69 9.63
C GLY A 17 -25.67 -5.82 10.32
N CYS A 18 -24.96 -6.91 10.04
CA CYS A 18 -23.54 -7.04 10.34
C CYS A 18 -22.82 -5.90 9.61
N ALA A 19 -22.19 -5.00 10.36
CA ALA A 19 -21.31 -3.97 9.83
C ALA A 19 -20.14 -4.65 9.11
N GLY A 20 -20.29 -4.84 7.79
CA GLY A 20 -19.17 -5.12 6.92
C GLY A 20 -18.22 -3.95 6.97
N GLN A 21 -16.93 -4.25 7.10
CA GLN A 21 -15.85 -3.29 6.99
C GLN A 21 -16.04 -2.48 5.71
N ASP A 22 -16.49 -1.23 5.86
CA ASP A 22 -16.67 -0.30 4.76
C ASP A 22 -15.32 -0.15 4.04
N ALA A 23 -15.25 -0.65 2.81
CA ALA A 23 -14.17 -0.31 1.91
C ALA A 23 -14.07 1.22 1.81
N PRO A 24 -12.86 1.81 1.77
CA PRO A 24 -12.72 3.25 1.66
C PRO A 24 -13.51 3.79 0.46
N PRO A 25 -14.12 4.99 0.56
CA PRO A 25 -14.81 5.60 -0.57
C PRO A 25 -13.83 5.77 -1.76
N PRO A 26 -14.31 5.69 -3.01
CA PRO A 26 -13.46 5.82 -4.18
C PRO A 26 -12.76 7.19 -4.17
N ALA A 27 -11.46 7.18 -4.46
CA ALA A 27 -10.65 8.38 -4.49
C ALA A 27 -11.16 9.38 -5.56
N PRO A 28 -11.06 10.70 -5.32
CA PRO A 28 -11.37 11.70 -6.34
C PRO A 28 -10.53 11.50 -7.61
N GLN A 29 -11.11 11.81 -8.76
CA GLN A 29 -10.39 11.78 -10.04
C GLN A 29 -9.18 12.71 -10.00
N GLY A 30 -8.00 12.19 -10.30
CA GLY A 30 -6.73 12.93 -10.25
C GLY A 30 -6.04 12.94 -8.88
N ALA A 31 -6.58 12.25 -7.87
CA ALA A 31 -5.84 12.05 -6.63
C ALA A 31 -4.63 11.13 -6.86
N PRO A 32 -3.51 11.34 -6.14
CA PRO A 32 -2.37 10.42 -6.21
C PRO A 32 -2.78 8.98 -5.86
N PRO A 33 -2.21 7.96 -6.52
CA PRO A 33 -2.55 6.57 -6.25
C PRO A 33 -2.16 6.18 -4.83
N GLN A 34 -2.87 5.21 -4.27
CA GLN A 34 -2.65 4.69 -2.92
C GLN A 34 -2.14 3.25 -2.99
N VAL A 35 -1.27 2.87 -2.05
CA VAL A 35 -0.73 1.51 -1.94
C VAL A 35 -1.35 0.84 -0.73
N THR A 36 -1.78 -0.41 -0.90
CA THR A 36 -2.34 -1.21 0.20
C THR A 36 -1.28 -2.18 0.72
N PHE A 37 -1.05 -2.13 2.02
CA PHE A 37 -0.19 -3.05 2.77
C PHE A 37 -1.06 -3.98 3.61
N THR A 38 -0.85 -5.28 3.49
CA THR A 38 -1.61 -6.28 4.25
C THR A 38 -0.65 -7.29 4.90
N ALA A 39 -0.84 -7.55 6.18
CA ALA A 39 -0.11 -8.58 6.93
C ALA A 39 -1.13 -9.36 7.77
N ASP A 40 -1.28 -10.65 7.47
CA ASP A 40 -2.35 -11.49 8.03
C ASP A 40 -3.74 -10.84 7.85
N ALA A 41 -4.48 -10.57 8.94
CA ALA A 41 -5.78 -9.90 8.89
C ALA A 41 -5.71 -8.35 8.92
N ALA A 42 -4.52 -7.78 9.13
CA ALA A 42 -4.34 -6.34 9.26
C ALA A 42 -4.05 -5.69 7.90
N THR A 43 -4.69 -4.54 7.63
CA THR A 43 -4.51 -3.79 6.39
C THR A 43 -4.32 -2.30 6.69
N ALA A 44 -3.41 -1.64 5.96
CA ALA A 44 -3.23 -0.20 5.95
C ALA A 44 -3.13 0.31 4.51
N VAL A 45 -3.73 1.46 4.23
CA VAL A 45 -3.73 2.09 2.91
C VAL A 45 -2.89 3.37 2.98
N ALA A 46 -1.74 3.36 2.31
CA ALA A 46 -0.81 4.48 2.30
C ALA A 46 -1.14 5.44 1.16
N ARG A 47 -1.18 6.73 1.51
CA ARG A 47 -1.04 7.84 0.54
C ARG A 47 0.46 8.03 0.25
N PRO A 48 0.84 8.69 -0.85
CA PRO A 48 2.25 8.90 -1.12
C PRO A 48 2.86 9.86 -0.09
N ALA A 49 4.00 9.49 0.48
CA ALA A 49 4.83 10.36 1.31
C ALA A 49 5.55 11.42 0.48
N GLN A 50 5.89 11.06 -0.76
CA GLN A 50 6.32 11.98 -1.80
C GLN A 50 5.57 11.67 -3.10
N TYR A 51 5.14 12.70 -3.81
CA TYR A 51 4.53 12.57 -5.13
C TYR A 51 4.91 13.76 -6.01
N CYS A 52 5.62 13.47 -7.09
CA CYS A 52 6.00 14.42 -8.13
C CYS A 52 5.23 14.17 -9.43
N ASP A 53 5.06 15.20 -10.26
CA ASP A 53 4.64 15.04 -11.64
C ASP A 53 5.66 14.21 -12.46
N LEU A 54 5.32 13.90 -13.72
CA LEU A 54 6.19 13.06 -14.56
C LEU A 54 7.52 13.73 -14.92
N GLN A 55 7.60 15.07 -14.88
CA GLN A 55 8.82 15.82 -15.17
C GLN A 55 9.66 16.10 -13.92
N LEU A 56 9.20 15.69 -12.73
CA LEU A 56 9.83 16.00 -11.43
C LEU A 56 9.97 17.50 -11.15
N THR A 57 9.06 18.31 -11.70
CA THR A 57 9.04 19.76 -11.54
C THR A 57 8.07 20.23 -10.47
N ASP A 58 7.00 19.46 -10.23
CA ASP A 58 6.01 19.74 -9.20
C ASP A 58 5.96 18.55 -8.23
N CYS A 59 6.60 18.73 -7.09
CA CYS A 59 6.75 17.71 -6.05
C CYS A 59 6.05 18.14 -4.77
N THR A 60 5.20 17.26 -4.27
CA THR A 60 4.51 17.40 -2.99
C THR A 60 5.00 16.32 -2.04
N GLY A 61 5.23 16.71 -0.78
CA GLY A 61 5.54 15.80 0.31
C GLY A 61 4.44 15.84 1.35
N ASP A 62 4.09 14.68 1.91
CA ASP A 62 3.17 14.57 3.04
C ASP A 62 3.86 13.79 4.18
N PRO A 63 4.41 14.46 5.20
CA PRO A 63 5.07 13.79 6.31
C PRO A 63 4.11 12.97 7.18
N ALA A 64 2.80 13.13 7.04
CA ALA A 64 1.77 12.36 7.74
C ALA A 64 1.18 11.23 6.88
N ALA A 65 1.66 11.04 5.64
CA ALA A 65 1.23 9.94 4.79
C ALA A 65 1.79 8.54 5.16
N PRO A 66 2.98 8.39 5.79
CA PRO A 66 3.42 7.08 6.25
C PRO A 66 2.38 6.42 7.16
N VAL A 67 2.10 5.15 6.91
CA VAL A 67 1.15 4.36 7.69
C VAL A 67 1.87 3.38 8.59
N THR A 68 1.20 2.97 9.67
CA THR A 68 1.72 1.94 10.58
C THR A 68 0.85 0.69 10.52
N LEU A 69 1.48 -0.48 10.43
CA LEU A 69 0.82 -1.79 10.45
C LEU A 69 1.62 -2.74 11.34
N PRO A 70 0.99 -3.52 12.23
CA PRO A 70 1.68 -4.62 12.91
C PRO A 70 2.02 -5.70 11.88
N VAL A 71 3.28 -6.12 11.83
CA VAL A 71 3.75 -7.22 10.97
C VAL A 71 4.51 -8.21 11.85
N PRO A 72 3.83 -9.25 12.36
CA PRO A 72 4.47 -10.25 13.21
C PRO A 72 5.64 -10.96 12.50
N PRO A 73 6.67 -11.42 13.23
CA PRO A 73 7.72 -12.27 12.67
C PRO A 73 7.12 -13.46 11.89
N GLY A 74 7.74 -13.79 10.76
CA GLY A 74 7.32 -14.91 9.91
C GLY A 74 6.03 -14.66 9.12
N THR A 75 5.43 -13.46 9.23
CA THR A 75 4.26 -13.07 8.45
C THR A 75 4.68 -12.33 7.19
N PRO A 76 4.33 -12.82 5.98
CA PRO A 76 4.58 -12.07 4.76
C PRO A 76 3.80 -10.75 4.74
N LEU A 77 4.44 -9.70 4.24
CA LEU A 77 3.77 -8.45 3.92
C LEU A 77 3.33 -8.47 2.45
N VAL A 78 2.03 -8.44 2.21
CA VAL A 78 1.48 -8.29 0.86
C VAL A 78 1.39 -6.81 0.52
N VAL A 79 2.04 -6.42 -0.57
CA VAL A 79 2.04 -5.09 -1.15
C VAL A 79 1.17 -5.10 -2.39
N THR A 80 0.05 -4.39 -2.36
CA THR A 80 -0.87 -4.25 -3.50
C THR A 80 -0.78 -2.84 -4.07
N VAL A 81 -0.45 -2.76 -5.34
CA VAL A 81 -0.29 -1.50 -6.08
C VAL A 81 -1.37 -1.37 -7.16
N PRO A 82 -1.94 -0.17 -7.34
CA PRO A 82 -2.96 0.08 -8.35
C PRO A 82 -2.32 0.19 -9.76
N PRO A 83 -3.14 0.20 -10.83
CA PRO A 83 -2.67 0.23 -12.21
C PRO A 83 -1.68 1.35 -12.53
N GLU A 84 -1.87 2.53 -11.95
CA GLU A 84 -1.03 3.72 -12.15
C GLU A 84 0.43 3.48 -11.73
N ILE A 85 0.66 2.53 -10.82
CA ILE A 85 1.98 2.10 -10.38
C ILE A 85 2.39 0.83 -11.14
N ALA A 86 1.51 -0.17 -11.22
CA ALA A 86 1.81 -1.46 -11.85
C ALA A 86 2.20 -1.35 -13.33
N GLN A 87 1.73 -0.32 -14.03
CA GLN A 87 2.03 -0.05 -15.45
C GLN A 87 3.30 0.78 -15.65
N THR A 88 4.08 1.02 -14.60
CA THR A 88 5.35 1.75 -14.63
C THR A 88 6.46 0.91 -13.99
N PRO A 89 7.75 1.28 -14.12
CA PRO A 89 8.79 0.64 -13.31
C PRO A 89 8.65 1.03 -11.83
N TRP A 90 8.70 0.04 -10.94
CA TRP A 90 8.63 0.25 -9.49
C TRP A 90 9.39 -0.82 -8.71
N GLN A 91 9.61 -0.59 -7.42
CA GLN A 91 10.23 -1.56 -6.51
C GLN A 91 9.71 -1.39 -5.08
N VAL A 92 10.02 -2.35 -4.22
CA VAL A 92 9.87 -2.22 -2.77
C VAL A 92 11.26 -2.20 -2.14
N VAL A 93 11.59 -1.14 -1.42
CA VAL A 93 12.77 -1.10 -0.54
C VAL A 93 12.31 -1.33 0.88
N PHE A 94 13.09 -2.05 1.68
CA PHE A 94 12.67 -2.41 3.03
C PHE A 94 13.87 -2.60 3.95
N SER A 95 13.61 -2.44 5.24
CA SER A 95 14.57 -2.81 6.28
C SER A 95 13.93 -3.80 7.23
N TYR A 96 14.71 -4.74 7.73
CA TYR A 96 14.32 -5.65 8.79
C TYR A 96 15.41 -5.75 9.85
N ARG A 97 15.06 -6.30 11.02
CA ARG A 97 16.02 -6.69 12.05
C ARG A 97 16.17 -8.21 12.03
N ASP A 98 17.42 -8.67 12.04
CA ASP A 98 17.72 -10.08 12.19
C ASP A 98 17.63 -10.54 13.66
N ALA A 99 17.86 -11.84 13.89
CA ALA A 99 17.90 -12.44 15.22
C ALA A 99 18.95 -11.81 16.17
N ALA A 100 20.00 -11.18 15.63
CA ALA A 100 21.01 -10.46 16.41
C ALA A 100 20.60 -9.00 16.70
N GLY A 101 19.45 -8.56 16.20
CA GLY A 101 18.93 -7.20 16.30
C GLY A 101 19.56 -6.21 15.30
N ALA A 102 20.43 -6.68 14.41
CA ALA A 102 21.07 -5.86 13.40
C ALA A 102 20.06 -5.46 12.33
N ARG A 103 20.06 -4.17 11.95
CA ARG A 103 19.21 -3.67 10.87
C ARG A 103 19.87 -4.00 9.53
N ILE A 104 19.12 -4.65 8.65
CA ILE A 104 19.54 -5.01 7.31
C ILE A 104 18.61 -4.31 6.32
N ASP A 105 19.19 -3.63 5.33
CA ASP A 105 18.47 -2.97 4.25
C ASP A 105 18.49 -3.85 3.00
N GLN A 106 17.33 -4.05 2.38
CA GLN A 106 17.14 -4.85 1.18
C GLN A 106 16.11 -4.23 0.24
N ARG A 107 15.93 -4.86 -0.92
CA ARG A 107 14.94 -4.47 -1.92
C ARG A 107 14.44 -5.67 -2.69
N SER A 108 13.23 -5.55 -3.23
CA SER A 108 12.74 -6.41 -4.29
C SER A 108 13.58 -6.23 -5.57
N PRO A 109 13.41 -7.09 -6.58
CA PRO A 109 13.74 -6.73 -7.95
C PRO A 109 12.98 -5.44 -8.37
N VAL A 110 13.48 -4.78 -9.42
CA VAL A 110 12.69 -3.76 -10.12
C VAL A 110 11.64 -4.47 -10.96
N PHE A 111 10.38 -4.17 -10.71
CA PHE A 111 9.25 -4.66 -11.49
C PHE A 111 9.11 -3.79 -12.74
N PRO A 112 9.24 -4.34 -13.96
CA PRO A 112 8.93 -3.60 -15.18
C PRO A 112 7.41 -3.33 -15.29
N PRO A 113 6.98 -2.42 -16.18
CA PRO A 113 5.58 -2.24 -16.51
C PRO A 113 4.87 -3.58 -16.76
N ASN A 114 3.79 -3.83 -16.03
CA ASN A 114 3.02 -5.08 -16.10
C ASN A 114 3.88 -6.33 -15.88
N ALA A 115 4.78 -6.29 -14.90
CA ALA A 115 5.69 -7.38 -14.57
C ALA A 115 4.96 -8.74 -14.51
N PRO A 116 5.45 -9.76 -15.22
CA PRO A 116 4.89 -11.11 -15.11
C PRO A 116 5.17 -11.70 -13.74
N GLY A 117 4.30 -12.59 -13.26
CA GLY A 117 4.47 -13.29 -11.99
C GLY A 117 4.01 -12.51 -10.75
N LEU A 118 3.49 -11.30 -10.91
CA LEU A 118 2.70 -10.64 -9.87
C LEU A 118 1.31 -11.24 -9.79
N GLU A 119 0.78 -11.35 -8.57
CA GLU A 119 -0.59 -11.80 -8.36
C GLU A 119 -1.58 -10.72 -8.79
N VAL A 120 -2.71 -11.15 -9.36
CA VAL A 120 -3.82 -10.24 -9.68
C VAL A 120 -4.64 -10.06 -8.41
N ALA A 121 -4.79 -8.81 -7.97
CA ALA A 121 -5.61 -8.50 -6.81
C ALA A 121 -7.11 -8.75 -7.08
N PRO A 122 -7.97 -8.82 -6.04
CA PRO A 122 -9.40 -9.09 -6.22
C PRO A 122 -10.17 -8.08 -7.09
N ASP A 123 -9.65 -6.87 -7.28
CA ASP A 123 -10.20 -5.85 -8.17
C ASP A 123 -9.81 -6.04 -9.65
N GLU A 124 -9.09 -7.11 -9.97
CA GLU A 124 -8.59 -7.54 -11.30
C GLU A 124 -7.56 -6.61 -11.96
N VAL A 125 -7.50 -5.35 -11.55
CA VAL A 125 -6.66 -4.32 -12.15
C VAL A 125 -5.39 -4.06 -11.34
N SER A 126 -5.45 -4.22 -10.02
CA SER A 126 -4.29 -4.07 -9.15
C SER A 126 -3.39 -5.30 -9.17
N ARG A 127 -2.14 -5.12 -8.75
CA ARG A 127 -1.13 -6.19 -8.70
C ARG A 127 -0.54 -6.30 -7.31
N SER A 128 -0.31 -7.53 -6.88
CA SER A 128 0.18 -7.83 -5.53
C SER A 128 1.51 -8.57 -5.59
N TRP A 129 2.37 -8.23 -4.63
CA TRP A 129 3.63 -8.90 -4.38
C TRP A 129 3.77 -9.19 -2.88
N ALA A 130 4.21 -10.40 -2.55
CA ALA A 130 4.45 -10.80 -1.16
C ALA A 130 5.95 -10.65 -0.81
N LEU A 131 6.22 -9.83 0.20
CA LEU A 131 7.51 -9.73 0.85
C LEU A 131 7.61 -10.79 1.95
N THR A 132 8.55 -11.72 1.79
CA THR A 132 8.91 -12.70 2.81
C THR A 132 10.34 -12.43 3.26
N LEU A 133 10.54 -12.29 4.57
CA LEU A 133 11.88 -12.07 5.12
C LEU A 133 12.72 -13.36 5.08
N PRO A 134 14.06 -13.24 5.05
CA PRO A 134 14.94 -14.41 4.91
C PRO A 134 14.78 -15.46 6.01
N ALA A 135 14.59 -15.05 7.26
CA ALA A 135 14.33 -15.95 8.39
C ALA A 135 12.97 -15.65 9.06
N PRO A 136 12.27 -16.66 9.59
CA PRO A 136 10.96 -16.48 10.21
C PRO A 136 10.99 -15.64 11.50
N GLU A 137 12.14 -15.55 12.17
CA GLU A 137 12.34 -14.70 13.35
C GLU A 137 12.68 -13.24 13.00
N ASP A 138 12.97 -12.94 11.73
CA ASP A 138 13.27 -11.58 11.29
C ASP A 138 12.05 -10.67 11.47
N GLN A 139 12.31 -9.43 11.85
CA GLN A 139 11.29 -8.43 12.12
C GLN A 139 11.33 -7.32 11.09
N LEU A 140 10.28 -7.17 10.30
CA LEU A 140 10.16 -6.04 9.38
C LEU A 140 10.17 -4.74 10.19
N VAL A 141 10.92 -3.74 9.74
CA VAL A 141 10.99 -2.40 10.34
C VAL A 141 10.25 -1.38 9.49
N THR A 142 10.47 -1.42 8.18
CA THR A 142 9.83 -0.53 7.22
C THR A 142 9.80 -1.17 5.84
N ALA A 143 8.79 -0.80 5.06
CA ALA A 143 8.74 -1.06 3.63
C ALA A 143 8.30 0.21 2.92
N GLU A 144 8.90 0.50 1.77
CA GLU A 144 8.58 1.64 0.94
C GLU A 144 8.43 1.17 -0.50
N VAL A 145 7.24 1.40 -1.06
CA VAL A 145 7.04 1.26 -2.51
C VAL A 145 7.62 2.51 -3.17
N GLN A 146 8.46 2.32 -4.17
CA GLN A 146 9.07 3.39 -4.94
C GLN A 146 8.69 3.27 -6.41
N GLN A 147 8.07 4.31 -6.95
CA GLN A 147 7.78 4.42 -8.37
C GLN A 147 8.87 5.25 -9.05
N TYR A 148 9.49 4.69 -10.10
CA TYR A 148 10.48 5.40 -10.88
C TYR A 148 9.84 6.51 -11.74
N GLY A 149 10.58 7.59 -11.94
CA GLY A 149 10.20 8.74 -12.74
C GLY A 149 10.74 8.67 -14.17
N PRO A 150 11.20 9.82 -14.73
CA PRO A 150 11.89 9.88 -16.02
C PRO A 150 13.00 8.85 -16.20
N PRO A 151 13.41 8.57 -17.45
CA PRO A 151 14.55 7.71 -17.73
C PRO A 151 15.80 8.12 -16.95
N PRO A 152 16.65 7.16 -16.55
CA PRO A 152 17.89 7.47 -15.83
C PRO A 152 18.74 8.47 -16.61
N GLN A 153 19.32 9.44 -15.90
CA GLN A 153 20.17 10.48 -16.49
C GLN A 153 21.51 10.51 -15.78
N ALA A 154 22.57 10.86 -16.51
CA ALA A 154 23.86 11.10 -15.86
C ALA A 154 23.79 12.42 -15.10
N ASN A 155 24.16 12.38 -13.82
CA ASN A 155 24.35 13.55 -13.00
C ASN A 155 25.46 14.42 -13.63
N PRO A 156 25.21 15.69 -13.96
CA PRO A 156 26.18 16.52 -14.65
C PRO A 156 27.40 16.88 -13.80
N GLU A 157 27.31 16.77 -12.47
CA GLU A 157 28.39 17.10 -11.54
C GLU A 157 29.23 15.87 -11.18
N THR A 158 28.59 14.74 -10.92
CA THR A 158 29.28 13.52 -10.45
C THR A 158 29.54 12.49 -11.57
N GLY A 159 28.80 12.58 -12.68
CA GLY A 159 28.81 11.58 -13.75
C GLY A 159 28.10 10.27 -13.40
N GLU A 160 27.53 10.15 -12.20
CA GLU A 160 26.77 8.97 -11.76
C GLU A 160 25.42 8.89 -12.47
N ILE A 161 24.88 7.68 -12.64
CA ILE A 161 23.55 7.50 -13.22
C ILE A 161 22.49 7.65 -12.13
N ASP A 162 21.68 8.69 -12.24
CA ASP A 162 20.56 8.94 -11.36
C ASP A 162 19.33 8.15 -11.81
N PHE A 163 18.72 7.42 -10.88
CA PHE A 163 17.45 6.73 -11.09
C PHE A 163 16.36 7.42 -10.28
N PRO A 164 15.66 8.40 -10.87
CA PRO A 164 14.76 9.25 -10.11
C PRO A 164 13.54 8.47 -9.60
N ILE A 165 13.22 8.64 -8.32
CA ILE A 165 11.96 8.16 -7.72
C ILE A 165 10.97 9.32 -7.72
N ARG A 166 9.89 9.20 -8.49
CA ARG A 166 8.86 10.25 -8.57
C ARG A 166 7.84 10.17 -7.44
N ALA A 167 7.66 9.00 -6.85
CA ALA A 167 6.71 8.82 -5.76
C ALA A 167 7.10 7.67 -4.83
N SER A 168 6.74 7.81 -3.56
CA SER A 168 6.96 6.79 -2.54
C SER A 168 5.79 6.62 -1.58
N TRP A 169 5.55 5.39 -1.13
CA TRP A 169 4.52 5.03 -0.15
C TRP A 169 5.16 4.24 0.97
N VAL A 170 5.07 4.75 2.19
CA VAL A 170 5.87 4.25 3.32
C VAL A 170 4.97 3.54 4.32
N LEU A 171 5.39 2.33 4.69
CA LEU A 171 4.93 1.57 5.83
C LEU A 171 6.03 1.57 6.90
N THR A 172 5.66 1.88 8.15
CA THR A 172 6.45 1.55 9.34
C THR A 172 5.76 0.44 10.12
N THR A 173 6.51 -0.43 10.76
CA THR A 173 5.92 -1.47 11.60
C THR A 173 5.73 -0.97 13.03
N ALA A 174 4.60 -1.36 13.63
CA ALA A 174 4.45 -1.22 15.08
C ALA A 174 5.26 -2.33 15.75
N SER A 175 6.16 -1.94 16.66
CA SER A 175 6.93 -2.84 17.54
C SER A 175 6.07 -3.48 18.62
#